data_AF-A0A520I5E5-F1
#
_entry.id   AF-A0A520I5E5-F1
#
_cell.length_a   1.000
_cell.length_b   1.000
_cell.length_c   1.000
_cell.angle_alpha   90.00
_cell.angle_beta   90.00
_cell.angle_gamma   90.00
#
_symmetry.space_group_name_H-M   'P 1'
#
loop_
_entity.id
_entity.type
_entity.pdbx_description
1 polymer ?
#
loop_
_entity_poly.entity_id
_entity_poly.type
_entity_poly.pdbx_seq_one_letter_code
_entity_poly.pdbx_strand_id
1 'polypeptide(L)'
;MSYCSAINSMSGDRKILHQNYHDNLYGFPIHDDNELFCRLILEINQAGLSWETILNKEQTFRKAYSQFNIKKVAAYTEADR
;
A
#
# COMPACT_ATOMS: atom_id res chain seq x y z
N MET A 1 7.22 -1.26 20.39
CA MET A 1 6.67 0.12 20.36
C MET A 1 6.74 0.56 18.92
N SER A 2 5.63 1.01 18.33
CA SER A 2 5.68 1.57 16.98
C SER A 2 6.56 2.83 16.99
N TYR A 3 7.40 3.01 15.98
CA TYR A 3 8.23 4.22 15.91
C TYR A 3 7.39 5.47 15.61
N CYS A 4 6.20 5.29 15.03
CA CYS A 4 5.30 6.38 14.66
C CYS A 4 4.43 6.79 15.86
N SER A 5 4.65 8.00 16.39
CA SER A 5 3.92 8.53 17.54
C SER A 5 2.42 8.68 17.29
N ALA A 6 2.00 8.85 16.02
CA ALA A 6 0.59 8.95 15.66
C ALA A 6 -0.20 7.68 16.03
N ILE A 7 0.43 6.50 15.99
CA ILE A 7 -0.21 5.21 16.36
C ILE A 7 -0.67 5.20 17.82
N ASN A 8 0.00 5.94 18.69
CA ASN A 8 -0.35 5.99 20.11
C ASN A 8 -1.72 6.65 20.35
N SER A 9 -2.14 7.54 19.46
CA SER A 9 -3.46 8.19 19.52
C SER A 9 -4.58 7.40 18.85
N MET A 10 -4.27 6.28 18.17
CA MET A 10 -5.27 5.45 17.49
C MET A 10 -5.82 4.36 18.41
N SER A 11 -7.03 3.88 18.10
CA SER A 11 -7.72 2.82 18.83
C SER A 11 -8.39 1.82 17.89
N GLY A 12 -8.67 0.61 18.38
CA GLY A 12 -9.38 -0.43 17.64
C GLY A 12 -8.63 -0.94 16.40
N ASP A 13 -9.40 -1.42 15.41
CA ASP A 13 -8.87 -2.03 14.19
C ASP A 13 -7.97 -1.08 13.38
N ARG A 14 -8.30 0.21 13.39
CA ARG A 14 -7.48 1.27 12.79
C ARG A 14 -6.06 1.27 13.34
N LYS A 15 -5.91 1.11 14.66
CA LYS A 15 -4.59 1.04 15.30
C LYS A 15 -3.81 -0.17 14.80
N ILE A 16 -4.44 -1.33 14.74
CA ILE A 16 -3.79 -2.59 14.32
C ILE A 16 -3.32 -2.47 12.86
N LEU A 17 -4.19 -1.99 11.97
CA LEU A 17 -3.90 -1.80 10.56
C LEU A 17 -2.71 -0.87 10.34
N HIS A 18 -2.77 0.33 10.93
CA HIS A 18 -1.69 1.31 10.80
C HIS A 18 -0.42 0.86 11.50
N GLN A 19 -0.51 0.25 12.69
CA GLN A 19 0.67 -0.24 13.39
C GLN A 19 1.43 -1.27 12.54
N ASN A 20 0.74 -2.24 11.94
CA ASN A 20 1.39 -3.23 11.10
C ASN A 20 2.11 -2.59 9.89
N TYR A 21 1.47 -1.62 9.24
CA TYR A 21 2.08 -0.88 8.13
C TYR A 21 3.28 -0.05 8.59
N HIS A 22 3.15 0.71 9.66
CA HIS A 22 4.21 1.58 10.14
C HIS A 22 5.39 0.80 10.74
N ASP A 23 5.15 -0.34 11.39
CA ASP A 23 6.22 -1.10 12.05
C ASP A 23 7.07 -1.91 11.06
N ASN A 24 6.52 -2.26 9.89
CA ASN A 24 7.19 -3.17 8.95
C ASN A 24 7.45 -2.57 7.56
N LEU A 25 6.68 -1.57 7.14
CA LEU A 25 6.66 -1.13 5.74
C LEU A 25 6.95 0.35 5.55
N TYR A 26 6.51 1.22 6.46
CA TYR A 26 6.70 2.66 6.31
C TYR A 26 8.11 3.07 6.74
N GLY A 27 8.87 3.71 5.85
CA GLY A 27 10.22 4.19 6.14
C GLY A 27 11.32 3.12 6.13
N PHE A 28 10.99 1.88 5.78
CA PHE A 28 11.97 0.81 5.59
C PHE A 28 12.40 0.73 4.11
N PRO A 29 13.68 0.41 3.83
CA PRO A 29 14.17 0.29 2.47
C PRO A 29 13.48 -0.86 1.73
N ILE A 30 13.15 -0.63 0.47
CA ILE A 30 12.59 -1.63 -0.44
C ILE A 30 13.59 -1.81 -1.59
N HIS A 31 13.98 -3.07 -1.85
CA HIS A 31 14.95 -3.43 -2.88
C HIS A 31 14.31 -4.15 -4.09
N ASP A 32 13.03 -4.49 -4.02
CA ASP A 32 12.27 -5.09 -5.12
C ASP A 32 11.54 -3.99 -5.90
N ASP A 33 11.84 -3.86 -7.19
CA ASP A 33 11.21 -2.89 -8.08
C ASP A 33 9.68 -3.05 -8.16
N ASN A 34 9.16 -4.27 -8.11
CA ASN A 34 7.71 -4.50 -8.14
C ASN A 34 7.03 -3.97 -6.87
N GLU A 35 7.70 -4.09 -5.72
CA GLU A 35 7.17 -3.58 -4.45
C GLU A 35 7.35 -2.05 -4.35
N LEU A 36 8.43 -1.50 -4.90
CA LEU A 36 8.57 -0.04 -5.08
C LEU A 36 7.45 0.51 -5.98
N PHE A 37 7.17 -0.16 -7.10
CA PHE A 37 6.07 0.20 -7.99
C PHE A 37 4.71 0.08 -7.29
N CYS A 38 4.48 -1.00 -6.53
CA CYS A 38 3.31 -1.15 -5.67
C CYS A 38 3.12 0.07 -4.76
N ARG A 39 4.16 0.45 -4.00
CA ARG A 39 4.08 1.58 -3.08
C ARG A 39 3.77 2.88 -3.81
N LEU A 40 4.43 3.15 -4.93
CA LEU A 40 4.18 4.33 -5.75
C LEU A 40 2.72 4.41 -6.21
N ILE A 41 2.16 3.31 -6.71
CA ILE A 41 0.77 3.28 -7.18
C ILE A 41 -0.22 3.47 -6.04
N LEU A 42 0.03 2.87 -4.86
CA LEU A 42 -0.81 3.08 -3.68
C LEU A 42 -0.84 4.56 -3.25
N GLU A 43 0.32 5.23 -3.25
CA GLU A 43 0.44 6.66 -2.92
C GLU A 43 -0.33 7.55 -3.92
N ILE A 44 -0.23 7.27 -5.22
CA ILE A 44 -0.99 8.02 -6.24
C ILE A 44 -2.50 7.85 -6.05
N ASN A 45 -2.96 6.63 -5.76
CA ASN A 45 -4.38 6.34 -5.53
C ASN A 45 -4.92 6.92 -4.22
N GLN A 46 -4.06 7.43 -3.34
CA GLN A 46 -4.47 8.10 -2.11
C GLN A 46 -5.01 9.53 -2.35
N ALA A 47 -4.86 10.12 -3.54
CA ALA A 47 -5.28 11.49 -3.80
C ALA A 47 -6.76 11.73 -3.40
N GLY A 48 -6.97 12.56 -2.38
CA GLY A 48 -8.30 12.88 -1.84
C GLY A 48 -8.90 11.85 -0.87
N LEU A 49 -8.15 10.83 -0.47
CA LEU A 49 -8.57 9.76 0.43
C LEU A 49 -7.66 9.66 1.66
N SER A 50 -8.15 8.95 2.67
CA SER A 50 -7.33 8.57 3.82
C SER A 50 -6.41 7.41 3.48
N TRP A 51 -5.21 7.36 4.08
CA TRP A 51 -4.30 6.21 3.91
C TRP A 51 -4.93 4.89 4.40
N GLU A 52 -5.78 4.97 5.43
CA GLU A 52 -6.58 3.84 5.91
C GLU A 52 -7.47 3.24 4.80
N THR A 53 -8.06 4.07 3.96
CA THR A 53 -8.84 3.63 2.80
C THR A 53 -7.98 2.83 1.82
N ILE A 54 -6.75 3.26 1.61
CA ILE A 54 -5.79 2.59 0.70
C ILE A 54 -5.32 1.27 1.30
N LEU A 55 -4.92 1.25 2.57
CA LEU A 55 -4.49 0.03 3.26
C LEU A 55 -5.59 -1.05 3.27
N ASN A 56 -6.84 -0.66 3.53
CA ASN A 56 -7.96 -1.60 3.47
C ASN A 56 -8.22 -2.17 2.05
N LYS A 57 -7.80 -1.45 1.01
CA LYS A 57 -7.92 -1.87 -0.40
C LYS A 57 -6.66 -2.52 -0.96
N GLU A 58 -5.57 -2.61 -0.18
CA GLU A 58 -4.27 -3.08 -0.66
C GLU A 58 -4.36 -4.46 -1.35
N GLN A 59 -5.03 -5.42 -0.72
CA GLN A 59 -5.17 -6.76 -1.28
C GLN A 59 -5.93 -6.76 -2.62
N THR A 60 -6.93 -5.89 -2.75
CA THR A 60 -7.69 -5.71 -3.99
C THR A 60 -6.82 -5.09 -5.07
N PHE A 61 -6.04 -4.06 -4.75
CA PHE A 61 -5.07 -3.47 -5.68
C PHE A 61 -4.01 -4.47 -6.12
N ARG A 62 -3.44 -5.25 -5.20
CA ARG A 62 -2.47 -6.31 -5.54
C ARG A 62 -3.08 -7.31 -6.52
N LYS A 63 -4.35 -7.71 -6.34
CA LYS A 63 -5.03 -8.59 -7.31
C LYS A 63 -5.23 -7.90 -8.66
N ALA A 64 -5.75 -6.67 -8.66
CA ALA A 64 -6.04 -5.92 -9.88
C ALA A 64 -4.79 -5.65 -10.73
N TYR A 65 -3.66 -5.35 -10.10
CA TYR A 65 -2.38 -5.06 -10.78
C TYR A 65 -1.46 -6.28 -10.91
N SER A 66 -2.00 -7.51 -10.91
CA SER A 66 -1.19 -8.74 -11.08
C SER A 66 0.01 -8.83 -10.14
N GLN A 67 -0.23 -8.54 -8.86
CA GLN A 67 0.75 -8.43 -7.77
C GLN A 67 1.81 -7.36 -8.02
N PHE A 68 1.46 -6.31 -8.77
CA PHE A 68 2.35 -5.22 -9.17
C PHE A 68 3.59 -5.69 -9.95
N ASN A 69 3.50 -6.83 -10.61
CA ASN A 69 4.55 -7.26 -11.52
C ASN A 69 4.63 -6.28 -12.69
N ILE A 70 5.70 -5.48 -12.74
CA ILE A 70 5.85 -4.38 -13.71
C ILE A 70 5.71 -4.89 -15.15
N LYS A 71 6.29 -6.05 -15.48
CA LYS A 71 6.22 -6.63 -16.83
C LYS A 71 4.79 -7.00 -17.23
N LYS A 72 3.99 -7.52 -16.30
CA LYS A 72 2.58 -7.86 -16.56
C LYS A 72 1.73 -6.62 -16.70
N VAL A 73 1.87 -5.66 -15.79
CA VAL A 73 1.10 -4.41 -15.81
C VAL A 73 1.41 -3.59 -17.06
N ALA A 74 2.68 -3.53 -17.48
CA ALA A 74 3.09 -2.86 -18.71
C ALA A 74 2.52 -3.53 -19.98
N ALA A 75 2.08 -4.77 -19.90
CA ALA A 75 1.48 -5.51 -21.00
C ALA A 75 -0.07 -5.42 -21.02
N TYR A 76 -0.69 -4.69 -20.09
CA TYR A 76 -2.14 -4.49 -20.08
C TYR A 76 -2.61 -3.77 -21.33
N THR A 77 -3.78 -4.18 -21.78
CA THR A 77 -4.47 -3.65 -22.95
C THR A 77 -5.79 -3.01 -22.53
N GLU A 78 -6.52 -2.43 -23.48
CA GLU A 78 -7.86 -1.88 -23.21
C GLU A 78 -8.84 -2.94 -22.66
N ALA A 79 -8.62 -4.23 -22.96
CA ALA A 79 -9.45 -5.32 -22.46
C ALA A 79 -9.25 -5.60 -20.95
N ASP A 80 -8.15 -5.11 -20.37
CA ASP A 80 -7.80 -5.32 -18.96
C ASP A 80 -8.24 -4.15 -18.05
N ARG A 81 -8.93 -3.16 -18.62
CA ARG A 81 -9.35 -1.93 -17.95
C ARG A 81 -10.56 -2.08 -17.02
#